data_AF-A0A971HBE5-F1
#
_entry.id   AF-A0A971HBE5-F1
#
_cell.length_a   1.000
_cell.length_b   1.000
_cell.length_c   1.000
_cell.angle_alpha   90.00
_cell.angle_beta   90.00
_cell.angle_gamma   90.00
#
_symmetry.space_group_name_H-M   'P 1'
#
loop_
_entity.id
_entity.type
_entity.pdbx_description
1 polymer ?
#
loop_
_entity_poly.entity_id
_entity_poly.type
_entity_poly.pdbx_seq_one_letter_code
_entity_poly.pdbx_strand_id
1 'polypeptide(L)'
;MRKSLLLTMLLFTSLIMPLEAVDESTVTKEMVFGGQTWRVKASVGPIAPGPNYWSNSTRSVWMDDQGIHLTVLKRQDIWYSTEIFTRNPLGYGTYLFTVDSDFMNYDPNVVAGFFTWDTQPVEANRELDIEFASWGIEGNMKGQYVVQPFSSPDRLKLFDPNMQGTYSTHRIIWQSDKLQFTSWHGIVDPLQEHAADNLMADWVFDGEIPSEGRARFRINLWLFQGRPPAGDTNHHLVIKSFSFVPWQ
;
A
#
# COMPACT_ATOMS: atom_id res chain seq x y z
N MET A 1 -77.55 -27.47 25.32
CA MET A 1 -76.13 -27.38 25.72
C MET A 1 -75.29 -28.29 24.83
N ARG A 2 -74.58 -27.74 23.85
CA ARG A 2 -73.40 -28.37 23.21
C ARG A 2 -72.55 -27.24 22.63
N LYS A 3 -71.30 -27.15 23.11
CA LYS A 3 -70.35 -26.06 22.88
C LYS A 3 -69.72 -26.21 21.49
N SER A 4 -69.66 -25.11 20.75
CA SER A 4 -68.83 -24.97 19.55
C SER A 4 -67.37 -24.81 19.99
N LEU A 5 -66.46 -25.60 19.41
CA LEU A 5 -65.01 -25.50 19.62
C LEU A 5 -64.43 -24.85 18.36
N LEU A 6 -64.06 -23.57 18.45
CA LEU A 6 -63.31 -22.88 17.39
C LEU A 6 -61.84 -23.30 17.50
N LEU A 7 -61.32 -23.93 16.45
CA LEU A 7 -59.91 -24.26 16.32
C LEU A 7 -59.18 -23.06 15.71
N THR A 8 -58.48 -22.28 16.52
CA THR A 8 -57.66 -21.16 16.04
C THR A 8 -56.34 -21.70 15.48
N MET A 9 -56.21 -21.70 14.15
CA MET A 9 -55.00 -22.05 13.43
C MET A 9 -54.00 -20.88 13.52
N LEU A 10 -52.93 -21.03 14.31
CA LEU A 10 -51.79 -20.11 14.27
C LEU A 10 -50.98 -20.38 12.99
N LEU A 11 -51.04 -19.48 12.01
CA LEU A 11 -50.04 -19.39 10.96
C LEU A 11 -48.75 -18.80 11.57
N PHE A 12 -47.72 -19.62 11.73
CA PHE A 12 -46.36 -19.13 11.83
C PHE A 12 -45.92 -18.68 10.43
N THR A 13 -46.01 -17.38 10.14
CA THR A 13 -45.27 -16.80 9.02
C THR A 13 -43.79 -16.80 9.39
N SER A 14 -43.03 -17.78 8.93
CA SER A 14 -41.58 -17.70 8.95
C SER A 14 -41.16 -16.53 8.07
N LEU A 15 -40.66 -15.46 8.69
CA LEU A 15 -39.96 -14.40 7.99
C LEU A 15 -38.65 -15.03 7.51
N ILE A 16 -38.63 -15.53 6.28
CA ILE A 16 -37.38 -15.88 5.60
C ILE A 16 -36.69 -14.54 5.36
N MET A 17 -35.78 -14.16 6.25
CA MET A 17 -34.82 -13.11 5.93
C MET A 17 -34.08 -13.57 4.68
N PRO A 18 -34.00 -12.76 3.62
CA PRO A 18 -33.15 -13.11 2.50
C PRO A 18 -31.74 -13.26 3.07
N LEU A 19 -31.15 -14.44 2.88
CA LEU A 19 -29.72 -14.65 3.02
C LEU A 19 -29.05 -13.51 2.25
N GLU A 20 -28.33 -12.63 2.94
CA GLU A 20 -27.60 -11.55 2.29
C GLU A 20 -26.86 -12.16 1.09
N ALA A 21 -27.13 -11.61 -0.09
CA ALA A 21 -26.45 -12.03 -1.30
C ALA A 21 -24.95 -12.05 -0.99
N VAL A 22 -24.28 -13.13 -1.39
CA VAL A 22 -22.82 -13.15 -1.46
C VAL A 22 -22.44 -11.87 -2.21
N ASP A 23 -21.75 -10.95 -1.53
CA ASP A 23 -21.26 -9.71 -2.10
C ASP A 23 -20.38 -10.09 -3.29
N GLU A 24 -20.96 -10.16 -4.50
CA GLU A 24 -20.21 -10.10 -5.75
C GLU A 24 -19.64 -8.70 -5.83
N SER A 25 -18.67 -8.42 -4.95
CA SER A 25 -18.07 -7.11 -4.85
C SER A 25 -17.45 -6.85 -6.22
N THR A 26 -17.90 -5.78 -6.86
CA THR A 26 -17.31 -5.30 -8.10
C THR A 26 -15.79 -5.22 -7.94
N VAL A 27 -15.05 -5.59 -8.99
CA VAL A 27 -13.58 -5.62 -8.93
C VAL A 27 -12.98 -4.37 -9.58
N THR A 28 -11.98 -3.79 -8.92
CA THR A 28 -11.10 -2.76 -9.46
C THR A 28 -9.96 -3.45 -10.20
N LYS A 29 -9.96 -3.40 -11.53
CA LYS A 29 -8.88 -4.02 -12.35
C LYS A 29 -7.79 -3.02 -12.71
N GLU A 30 -8.20 -1.84 -13.15
CA GLU A 30 -7.30 -0.76 -13.54
C GLU A 30 -7.86 0.60 -13.07
N MET A 31 -6.96 1.55 -12.82
CA MET A 31 -7.26 2.95 -12.46
C MET A 31 -6.31 3.88 -13.23
N VAL A 32 -6.76 5.08 -13.58
CA VAL A 32 -5.91 6.09 -14.25
C VAL A 32 -5.66 7.24 -13.29
N PHE A 33 -4.40 7.46 -12.93
CA PHE A 33 -4.00 8.43 -11.91
C PHE A 33 -2.55 8.88 -12.12
N GLY A 34 -2.26 10.17 -11.97
CA GLY A 34 -0.90 10.72 -12.10
C GLY A 34 -0.28 10.49 -13.49
N GLY A 35 -1.10 10.48 -14.55
CA GLY A 35 -0.66 10.19 -15.92
C GLY A 35 -0.34 8.70 -16.19
N GLN A 36 -0.57 7.82 -15.22
CA GLN A 36 -0.32 6.39 -15.33
C GLN A 36 -1.60 5.56 -15.32
N THR A 37 -1.57 4.40 -15.98
CA THR A 37 -2.54 3.34 -15.75
C THR A 37 -2.00 2.38 -14.70
N TRP A 38 -2.73 2.19 -13.62
CA TRP A 38 -2.42 1.28 -12.53
C TRP A 38 -3.24 0.01 -12.64
N ARG A 39 -2.62 -1.13 -12.35
CA ARG A 39 -3.27 -2.44 -12.21
C ARG A 39 -3.30 -2.84 -10.75
N VAL A 40 -4.28 -3.66 -10.39
CA VAL A 40 -4.46 -4.15 -9.03
C VAL A 40 -4.05 -5.63 -8.95
N LYS A 41 -3.26 -5.97 -7.92
CA LYS A 41 -2.92 -7.35 -7.59
C LYS A 41 -4.08 -8.03 -6.87
N ALA A 42 -4.35 -9.28 -7.24
CA ALA A 42 -5.33 -10.13 -6.57
C ALA A 42 -4.80 -11.55 -6.44
N SER A 43 -5.26 -12.29 -5.44
CA SER A 43 -4.90 -13.69 -5.25
C SER A 43 -6.06 -14.51 -4.70
N VAL A 44 -6.11 -15.79 -5.07
CA VAL A 44 -7.06 -16.76 -4.49
C VAL A 44 -6.56 -17.30 -3.15
N GLY A 45 -5.23 -17.41 -3.01
CA GLY A 45 -4.56 -17.87 -1.80
C GLY A 45 -3.44 -16.91 -1.36
N PRO A 46 -2.78 -17.22 -0.23
CA PRO A 46 -1.71 -16.38 0.28
C PRO A 46 -0.48 -16.41 -0.63
N ILE A 47 0.03 -15.24 -1.02
CA ILE A 47 1.25 -15.07 -1.82
C ILE A 47 2.10 -13.92 -1.26
N ALA A 48 3.35 -13.81 -1.74
CA ALA A 48 4.31 -12.79 -1.30
C ALA A 48 3.94 -11.34 -1.70
N PRO A 49 4.50 -10.32 -1.02
CA PRO A 49 5.18 -10.42 0.28
C PRO A 49 4.19 -10.90 1.36
N GLY A 50 4.67 -11.56 2.41
CA GLY A 50 3.80 -12.15 3.43
C GLY A 50 4.20 -13.56 3.85
N PRO A 51 3.24 -14.47 4.07
CA PRO A 51 2.07 -14.73 3.21
C PRO A 51 0.85 -13.78 3.36
N ASN A 52 0.35 -13.18 2.25
CA ASN A 52 -0.85 -12.32 2.26
C ASN A 52 -1.91 -12.72 1.23
N TYR A 53 -3.19 -12.52 1.58
CA TYR A 53 -4.28 -12.53 0.61
C TYR A 53 -4.42 -11.15 -0.04
N TRP A 54 -4.54 -11.10 -1.37
CA TRP A 54 -4.60 -9.84 -2.11
C TRP A 54 -5.99 -9.64 -2.71
N SER A 55 -6.59 -8.49 -2.43
CA SER A 55 -7.93 -8.16 -2.87
C SER A 55 -7.92 -7.05 -3.92
N ASN A 56 -8.67 -7.27 -4.99
CA ASN A 56 -9.04 -6.25 -5.96
C ASN A 56 -10.52 -5.84 -5.86
N SER A 57 -11.21 -6.17 -4.77
CA SER A 57 -12.56 -5.68 -4.51
C SER A 57 -12.56 -4.14 -4.44
N THR A 58 -13.60 -3.48 -4.97
CA THR A 58 -13.79 -2.03 -4.82
C THR A 58 -13.91 -1.58 -3.36
N ARG A 59 -14.20 -2.51 -2.42
CA ARG A 59 -14.18 -2.23 -0.98
C ARG A 59 -12.77 -2.20 -0.37
N SER A 60 -11.79 -2.79 -1.06
CA SER A 60 -10.40 -2.83 -0.60
C SER A 60 -9.52 -1.78 -1.27
N VAL A 61 -9.76 -1.55 -2.56
CA VAL A 61 -8.96 -0.67 -3.41
C VAL A 61 -9.85 0.01 -4.42
N TRP A 62 -9.89 1.33 -4.39
CA TRP A 62 -10.74 2.15 -5.25
C TRP A 62 -10.06 3.50 -5.52
N MET A 63 -10.68 4.29 -6.38
CA MET A 63 -10.27 5.66 -6.64
C MET A 63 -11.50 6.56 -6.57
N ASP A 64 -11.34 7.71 -5.93
CA ASP A 64 -12.33 8.79 -5.89
C ASP A 64 -11.63 10.16 -6.04
N ASP A 65 -12.29 11.24 -5.62
CA ASP A 65 -11.74 12.60 -5.72
C ASP A 65 -10.59 12.87 -4.74
N GLN A 66 -10.39 12.00 -3.74
CA GLN A 66 -9.30 12.08 -2.79
C GLN A 66 -8.04 11.38 -3.28
N GLY A 67 -8.14 10.42 -4.19
CA GLY A 67 -6.99 9.71 -4.74
C GLY A 67 -7.24 8.22 -4.92
N ILE A 68 -6.16 7.42 -4.92
CA ILE A 68 -6.27 5.95 -4.91
C ILE A 68 -6.15 5.45 -3.48
N HIS A 69 -7.14 4.66 -3.05
CA HIS A 69 -7.26 4.10 -1.72
C HIS A 69 -6.75 2.66 -1.69
N LEU A 70 -5.92 2.33 -0.71
CA LEU A 70 -5.43 1.00 -0.41
C LEU A 70 -5.76 0.68 1.04
N THR A 71 -6.11 -0.57 1.31
CA THR A 71 -6.47 -1.03 2.65
C THR A 71 -5.80 -2.34 3.03
N VAL A 72 -5.73 -2.54 4.35
CA VAL A 72 -5.73 -3.85 4.99
C VAL A 72 -7.08 -4.00 5.66
N LEU A 73 -7.90 -4.93 5.16
CA LEU A 73 -9.32 -5.05 5.50
C LEU A 73 -9.69 -6.50 5.83
N LYS A 74 -10.35 -6.72 6.96
CA LYS A 74 -10.91 -8.02 7.33
C LYS A 74 -12.25 -8.28 6.64
N ARG A 75 -12.41 -9.46 6.03
CA ARG A 75 -13.68 -9.97 5.49
C ARG A 75 -13.82 -11.46 5.77
N GLN A 76 -14.92 -11.87 6.41
CA GLN A 76 -15.18 -13.28 6.74
C GLN A 76 -13.97 -13.96 7.39
N ASP A 77 -13.42 -13.30 8.42
CA ASP A 77 -12.23 -13.71 9.18
C ASP A 77 -10.89 -13.78 8.42
N ILE A 78 -10.86 -13.37 7.15
CA ILE A 78 -9.63 -13.27 6.36
C ILE A 78 -9.23 -11.80 6.22
N TRP A 79 -7.97 -11.50 6.53
CA TRP A 79 -7.37 -10.20 6.24
C TRP A 79 -6.87 -10.14 4.80
N TYR A 80 -7.29 -9.09 4.09
CA TYR A 80 -6.86 -8.83 2.72
C TYR A 80 -5.98 -7.58 2.67
N SER A 81 -4.81 -7.74 2.07
CA SER A 81 -3.90 -6.68 1.67
C SER A 81 -4.26 -6.15 0.27
N THR A 82 -3.65 -5.03 -0.09
CA THR A 82 -3.82 -4.42 -1.41
C THR A 82 -2.49 -3.97 -1.99
N GLU A 83 -2.34 -4.17 -3.30
CA GLU A 83 -1.19 -3.69 -4.05
C GLU A 83 -1.65 -3.22 -5.42
N ILE A 84 -1.13 -2.07 -5.83
CA ILE A 84 -1.27 -1.54 -7.17
C ILE A 84 0.11 -1.40 -7.81
N PHE A 85 0.15 -1.45 -9.13
CA PHE A 85 1.38 -1.27 -9.89
C PHE A 85 1.11 -0.66 -11.26
N THR A 86 2.05 0.13 -11.74
CA THR A 86 1.99 0.72 -13.09
C THR A 86 1.89 -0.37 -14.16
N ARG A 87 1.00 -0.19 -15.13
CA ARG A 87 0.79 -1.13 -16.23
C ARG A 87 2.04 -1.25 -17.10
N ASN A 88 2.67 -0.13 -17.40
CA ASN A 88 3.90 -0.05 -18.17
C ASN A 88 5.09 0.08 -17.21
N PRO A 89 6.25 -0.53 -17.51
CA PRO A 89 7.50 -0.18 -16.85
C PRO A 89 7.78 1.31 -16.95
N LEU A 90 8.38 1.89 -15.92
CA LEU A 90 8.75 3.31 -15.88
C LEU A 90 10.27 3.50 -16.05
N GLY A 91 11.08 2.68 -15.38
CA GLY A 91 12.55 2.71 -15.53
C GLY A 91 13.21 3.94 -14.90
N TYR A 92 14.30 4.43 -15.50
CA TYR A 92 15.01 5.59 -14.96
C TYR A 92 14.18 6.87 -15.03
N GLY A 93 14.24 7.65 -13.95
CA GLY A 93 13.56 8.93 -13.85
C GLY A 93 13.41 9.41 -12.41
N THR A 94 12.58 10.43 -12.25
CA THR A 94 12.19 10.97 -10.95
C THR A 94 10.76 10.57 -10.64
N TYR A 95 10.57 9.82 -9.57
CA TYR A 95 9.28 9.47 -8.98
C TYR A 95 9.00 10.46 -7.86
N LEU A 96 7.86 11.16 -7.90
CA LEU A 96 7.43 12.06 -6.83
C LEU A 96 5.95 11.82 -6.53
N PHE A 97 5.63 11.54 -5.27
CA PHE A 97 4.27 11.20 -4.86
C PHE A 97 3.98 11.68 -3.45
N THR A 98 2.71 11.99 -3.20
CA THR A 98 2.18 12.38 -1.89
C THR A 98 1.16 11.35 -1.43
N VAL A 99 1.21 10.97 -0.16
CA VAL A 99 0.26 10.06 0.46
C VAL A 99 -0.38 10.68 1.70
N ASP A 100 -1.55 10.17 2.05
CA ASP A 100 -2.26 10.43 3.29
C ASP A 100 -2.44 9.10 4.01
N SER A 101 -1.68 8.91 5.09
CA SER A 101 -1.64 7.69 5.88
C SER A 101 -1.08 7.95 7.28
N ASP A 102 -1.75 7.40 8.29
CA ASP A 102 -1.36 7.54 9.68
C ASP A 102 -0.31 6.50 10.10
N PHE A 103 0.90 6.61 9.53
CA PHE A 103 1.98 5.64 9.78
C PHE A 103 2.31 5.50 11.27
N MET A 104 2.21 6.58 12.04
CA MET A 104 2.55 6.55 13.47
C MET A 104 1.60 5.69 14.31
N ASN A 105 0.39 5.42 13.82
CA ASN A 105 -0.63 4.59 14.48
C ASN A 105 -0.87 3.24 13.79
N TYR A 106 0.04 2.82 12.90
CA TYR A 106 -0.03 1.49 12.31
C TYR A 106 0.14 0.40 13.36
N ASP A 107 -0.61 -0.68 13.17
CA ASP A 107 -0.34 -1.93 13.89
C ASP A 107 1.07 -2.42 13.57
N PRO A 108 1.79 -3.06 14.51
CA PRO A 108 3.15 -3.49 14.26
C PRO A 108 3.34 -4.41 13.05
N ASN A 109 2.29 -5.15 12.65
CA ASN A 109 2.34 -6.04 11.51
C ASN A 109 2.01 -5.35 10.17
N VAL A 110 1.61 -4.08 10.15
CA VAL A 110 1.25 -3.39 8.90
C VAL A 110 2.48 -2.74 8.29
N VAL A 111 2.63 -2.92 6.98
CA VAL A 111 3.71 -2.34 6.17
C VAL A 111 3.10 -1.59 5.01
N ALA A 112 3.46 -0.31 4.88
CA ALA A 112 3.27 0.44 3.64
C ALA A 112 4.58 0.42 2.84
N GLY A 113 4.51 0.00 1.58
CA GLY A 113 5.66 -0.05 0.68
C GLY A 113 5.43 0.72 -0.61
N PHE A 114 6.43 1.48 -1.05
CA PHE A 114 6.47 2.23 -2.30
C PHE A 114 7.76 1.89 -3.03
N PHE A 115 7.66 1.18 -4.15
CA PHE A 115 8.84 0.49 -4.66
C PHE A 115 8.86 0.28 -6.16
N THR A 116 10.06 0.15 -6.72
CA THR A 116 10.25 -0.39 -8.07
C THR A 116 10.33 -1.91 -8.01
N TRP A 117 9.87 -2.60 -9.05
CA TRP A 117 10.04 -4.06 -9.13
C TRP A 117 9.95 -4.56 -10.57
N ASP A 118 10.94 -5.37 -10.96
CA ASP A 118 11.01 -6.10 -12.22
C ASP A 118 10.64 -7.57 -12.01
N THR A 119 9.89 -8.13 -12.96
CA THR A 119 9.62 -9.58 -13.04
C THR A 119 10.87 -10.44 -13.17
N GLN A 120 11.95 -9.89 -13.73
CA GLN A 120 13.22 -10.59 -13.86
C GLN A 120 14.03 -10.44 -12.56
N PRO A 121 14.54 -11.54 -11.96
CA PRO A 121 15.26 -11.50 -10.68
C PRO A 121 16.68 -10.90 -10.77
N VAL A 122 17.04 -10.33 -11.92
CA VAL A 122 18.33 -9.67 -12.15
C VAL A 122 18.44 -8.44 -11.24
N GLU A 123 19.61 -8.24 -10.62
CA GLU A 123 19.88 -7.13 -9.68
C GLU A 123 18.84 -7.05 -8.56
N ALA A 124 18.48 -8.22 -8.00
CA ALA A 124 17.45 -8.36 -6.98
C ALA A 124 16.13 -7.68 -7.39
N ASN A 125 15.63 -8.03 -8.58
CA ASN A 125 14.41 -7.48 -9.16
C ASN A 125 14.45 -5.96 -9.42
N ARG A 126 15.62 -5.31 -9.35
CA ARG A 126 15.77 -3.84 -9.47
C ARG A 126 14.86 -3.13 -8.47
N GLU A 127 14.79 -3.69 -7.26
CA GLU A 127 13.87 -3.26 -6.23
C GLU A 127 14.48 -2.16 -5.36
N LEU A 128 13.82 -1.01 -5.38
CA LEU A 128 14.15 0.20 -4.65
C LEU A 128 12.94 0.52 -3.77
N ASP A 129 13.11 0.51 -2.46
CA ASP A 129 12.01 0.57 -1.52
C ASP A 129 12.04 1.88 -0.71
N ILE A 130 10.86 2.46 -0.52
CA ILE A 130 10.53 3.31 0.62
C ILE A 130 9.47 2.57 1.41
N GLU A 131 9.73 2.24 2.67
CA GLU A 131 8.80 1.48 3.52
C GLU A 131 8.57 2.17 4.87
N PHE A 132 7.35 2.06 5.38
CA PHE A 132 6.96 2.45 6.73
C PHE A 132 6.37 1.24 7.45
N ALA A 133 7.03 0.81 8.53
CA ALA A 133 6.63 -0.36 9.29
C ALA A 133 7.28 -0.40 10.68
N SER A 134 6.65 -1.14 11.59
CA SER A 134 7.26 -1.51 12.87
C SER A 134 7.85 -2.92 12.87
N TRP A 135 7.69 -3.67 11.78
CA TRP A 135 8.24 -5.01 11.58
C TRP A 135 7.86 -6.02 12.68
N GLY A 136 6.62 -5.96 13.15
CA GLY A 136 6.07 -6.81 14.20
C GLY A 136 6.50 -6.45 15.63
N ILE A 137 7.23 -5.34 15.81
CA ILE A 137 7.71 -4.86 17.10
C ILE A 137 6.90 -3.63 17.52
N GLU A 138 6.23 -3.70 18.66
CA GLU A 138 5.46 -2.58 19.20
C GLU A 138 6.33 -1.36 19.48
N GLY A 139 5.84 -0.16 19.12
CA GLY A 139 6.58 1.10 19.31
C GLY A 139 7.81 1.26 18.41
N ASN A 140 8.00 0.41 17.40
CA ASN A 140 9.18 0.40 16.52
C ASN A 140 8.90 0.99 15.12
N MET A 141 7.95 1.90 14.99
CA MET A 141 7.65 2.51 13.69
C MET A 141 8.90 3.20 13.13
N LYS A 142 9.33 2.77 11.94
CA LYS A 142 10.46 3.34 11.21
C LYS A 142 10.11 3.50 9.74
N GLY A 143 10.66 4.57 9.16
CA GLY A 143 10.82 4.68 7.73
C GLY A 143 12.12 4.02 7.32
N GLN A 144 12.16 3.41 6.14
CA GLN A 144 13.39 2.90 5.58
C GLN A 144 13.48 3.11 4.08
N TYR A 145 14.71 3.30 3.61
CA TYR A 145 15.08 3.18 2.21
C TYR A 145 15.87 1.90 2.03
N VAL A 146 15.57 1.14 0.99
CA VAL A 146 16.29 -0.10 0.68
C VAL A 146 16.62 -0.15 -0.81
N VAL A 147 17.83 -0.61 -1.12
CA VAL A 147 18.21 -1.01 -2.47
C VAL A 147 18.43 -2.53 -2.40
N GLN A 148 17.52 -3.36 -2.92
CA GLN A 148 17.63 -4.80 -2.72
C GLN A 148 18.92 -5.37 -3.34
N PRO A 149 19.56 -6.41 -2.74
CA PRO A 149 19.12 -7.12 -1.55
C PRO A 149 19.42 -6.35 -0.25
N PHE A 150 18.50 -6.41 0.72
CA PHE A 150 18.62 -5.76 2.03
C PHE A 150 19.73 -6.33 2.95
N SER A 151 20.39 -7.42 2.54
CA SER A 151 21.32 -8.18 3.40
C SER A 151 22.57 -7.41 3.81
N SER A 152 22.90 -6.32 3.11
CA SER A 152 24.09 -5.51 3.37
C SER A 152 23.68 -4.16 4.00
N PRO A 153 24.27 -3.75 5.14
CA PRO A 153 23.87 -2.52 5.83
C PRO A 153 24.04 -1.23 5.02
N ASP A 154 24.93 -1.22 4.04
CA ASP A 154 25.16 -0.12 3.10
C ASP A 154 24.01 0.08 2.11
N ARG A 155 23.09 -0.88 2.01
CA ARG A 155 21.93 -0.85 1.11
C ARG A 155 20.62 -0.50 1.82
N LEU A 156 20.69 -0.16 3.10
CA LEU A 156 19.54 0.15 3.93
C LEU A 156 19.78 1.41 4.77
N LYS A 157 18.85 2.35 4.71
CA LYS A 157 18.85 3.56 5.54
C LYS A 157 17.56 3.63 6.35
N LEU A 158 17.67 3.42 7.66
CA LEU A 158 16.59 3.70 8.60
C LEU A 158 16.48 5.20 8.89
N PHE A 159 15.26 5.67 9.09
CA PHE A 159 14.96 7.00 9.61
C PHE A 159 13.72 6.99 10.50
N ASP A 160 13.58 8.04 11.30
CA ASP A 160 12.39 8.26 12.10
C ASP A 160 11.40 9.12 11.32
N PRO A 161 10.17 8.65 11.03
CA PRO A 161 9.19 9.42 10.28
C PRO A 161 8.81 10.75 10.97
N ASN A 162 8.80 10.79 12.33
CA ASN A 162 8.47 11.97 13.14
C ASN A 162 7.32 12.84 12.58
N MET A 163 6.20 12.22 12.20
CA MET A 163 5.09 12.90 11.53
C MET A 163 4.17 13.65 12.49
N GLN A 164 3.73 14.84 12.09
CA GLN A 164 2.65 15.60 12.76
C GLN A 164 1.39 15.61 11.87
N GLY A 165 0.64 14.51 11.89
CA GLY A 165 -0.48 14.27 10.98
C GLY A 165 -0.15 13.18 9.98
N THR A 166 -0.94 13.09 8.90
CA THR A 166 -0.98 11.90 8.04
C THR A 166 -0.41 12.10 6.64
N TYR A 167 -0.15 13.35 6.24
CA TYR A 167 0.40 13.64 4.92
C TYR A 167 1.92 13.47 4.91
N SER A 168 2.44 12.87 3.84
CA SER A 168 3.87 12.84 3.53
C SER A 168 4.12 12.85 2.02
N THR A 169 5.27 13.39 1.63
CA THR A 169 5.72 13.44 0.24
C THR A 169 7.04 12.70 0.11
N HIS A 170 7.20 11.93 -0.97
CA HIS A 170 8.35 11.06 -1.18
C HIS A 170 8.87 11.17 -2.60
N ARG A 171 10.19 11.08 -2.75
CA ARG A 171 10.89 11.14 -4.02
C ARG A 171 11.92 10.04 -4.14
N ILE A 172 11.98 9.44 -5.33
CA ILE A 172 13.09 8.60 -5.78
C ILE A 172 13.65 9.23 -7.05
N ILE A 173 14.92 9.61 -7.04
CA ILE A 173 15.69 9.92 -8.25
C ILE A 173 16.46 8.66 -8.58
N TRP A 174 16.14 8.01 -9.69
CA TRP A 174 16.81 6.80 -10.17
C TRP A 174 17.33 7.02 -11.58
N GLN A 175 18.64 7.18 -11.70
CA GLN A 175 19.38 7.43 -12.94
C GLN A 175 20.57 6.47 -12.98
N SER A 176 21.25 6.37 -14.12
CA SER A 176 22.40 5.44 -14.23
C SER A 176 23.58 5.81 -13.33
N ASP A 177 23.70 7.07 -12.94
CA ASP A 177 24.81 7.64 -12.17
C ASP A 177 24.37 8.25 -10.83
N LYS A 178 23.06 8.26 -10.54
CA LYS A 178 22.52 8.82 -9.30
C LYS A 178 21.29 8.06 -8.81
N LEU A 179 21.36 7.59 -7.57
CA LEU A 179 20.22 7.07 -6.83
C LEU A 179 20.05 7.86 -5.53
N GLN A 180 18.90 8.51 -5.37
CA GLN A 180 18.60 9.31 -4.18
C GLN A 180 17.15 9.14 -3.75
N PHE A 181 16.96 8.93 -2.45
CA PHE A 181 15.66 8.89 -1.80
C PHE A 181 15.49 10.13 -0.93
N THR A 182 14.32 10.75 -0.98
CA THR A 182 13.99 11.86 -0.08
C THR A 182 12.55 11.74 0.39
N SER A 183 12.30 11.99 1.67
CA SER A 183 10.97 11.96 2.29
C SER A 183 10.75 13.18 3.15
N TRP A 184 9.55 13.74 3.06
CA TRP A 184 9.09 14.90 3.80
C TRP A 184 7.78 14.62 4.50
N HIS A 185 7.61 15.25 5.66
CA HIS A 185 6.32 15.42 6.30
C HIS A 185 5.46 16.42 5.52
N GLY A 186 4.16 16.18 5.44
CA GLY A 186 3.20 17.05 4.77
C GLY A 186 3.21 16.97 3.25
N ILE A 187 2.41 17.86 2.64
CA ILE A 187 2.37 18.09 1.21
C ILE A 187 3.49 19.09 0.89
N VAL A 188 4.54 18.62 0.22
CA VAL A 188 5.75 19.42 -0.03
C VAL A 188 6.02 19.48 -1.53
N ASP A 189 6.35 20.67 -2.01
CA ASP A 189 7.03 20.86 -3.30
C ASP A 189 8.55 20.88 -3.04
N PRO A 190 9.32 19.87 -3.50
CA PRO A 190 10.76 19.79 -3.24
C PRO A 190 11.59 20.95 -3.79
N LEU A 191 11.02 21.81 -4.63
CA LEU A 191 11.70 23.00 -5.18
C LEU A 191 11.56 24.24 -4.28
N GLN A 192 10.69 24.21 -3.27
CA GLN A 192 10.47 25.32 -2.35
C GLN A 192 11.45 25.27 -1.18
N GLU A 193 11.90 26.44 -0.70
CA GLU A 193 12.86 26.53 0.43
C GLU A 193 12.31 25.87 1.72
N HIS A 194 11.02 26.01 1.98
CA HIS A 194 10.34 25.42 3.15
C HIS A 194 10.21 23.89 3.10
N ALA A 195 10.62 23.24 1.99
CA ALA A 195 10.73 21.79 1.96
C ALA A 195 11.73 21.29 3.00
N ALA A 196 12.81 22.03 3.27
CA ALA A 196 13.82 21.64 4.25
C ALA A 196 13.26 21.54 5.68
N ASP A 197 12.29 22.40 6.02
CA ASP A 197 11.65 22.43 7.35
C ASP A 197 10.85 21.14 7.64
N ASN A 198 10.46 20.42 6.59
CA ASN A 198 9.65 19.21 6.66
C ASN A 198 10.44 17.94 6.35
N LEU A 199 11.76 18.02 6.18
CA LEU A 199 12.58 16.88 5.79
C LEU A 199 12.60 15.80 6.88
N MET A 200 12.17 14.58 6.54
CA MET A 200 12.32 13.41 7.40
C MET A 200 13.68 12.75 7.18
N ALA A 201 14.03 12.52 5.91
CA ALA A 201 15.25 11.82 5.53
C ALA A 201 15.63 12.11 4.08
N ASP A 202 16.93 12.24 3.86
CA ASP A 202 17.55 12.32 2.53
C ASP A 202 18.72 11.34 2.49
N TRP A 203 18.81 10.55 1.43
CA TRP A 203 19.87 9.56 1.28
C TRP A 203 20.26 9.38 -0.19
N VAL A 204 21.53 9.67 -0.48
CA VAL A 204 22.17 9.32 -1.74
C VAL A 204 22.84 7.97 -1.55
N PHE A 205 22.47 7.01 -2.39
CA PHE A 205 23.10 5.70 -2.41
C PHE A 205 24.39 5.75 -3.23
N ASP A 206 25.48 5.26 -2.63
CA ASP A 206 26.83 5.29 -3.19
C ASP A 206 27.33 3.91 -3.67
N GLY A 207 26.48 2.88 -3.56
CA GLY A 207 26.76 1.55 -4.08
C GLY A 207 26.39 1.36 -5.55
N GLU A 208 26.35 0.10 -6.00
CA GLU A 208 26.00 -0.25 -7.38
C GLU A 208 24.50 -0.02 -7.63
N ILE A 209 24.21 0.98 -8.47
CA ILE A 209 22.85 1.35 -8.87
C ILE A 209 22.32 0.32 -9.87
N PRO A 210 21.13 -0.28 -9.63
CA PRO A 210 20.56 -1.24 -10.56
C PRO A 210 20.16 -0.59 -11.88
N SER A 211 20.29 -1.34 -12.98
CA SER A 211 19.79 -0.96 -14.29
C SER A 211 18.26 -0.76 -14.30
N GLU A 212 17.73 0.09 -15.18
CA GLU A 212 16.28 0.35 -15.22
C GLU A 212 15.41 -0.88 -15.57
N GLY A 213 15.95 -1.76 -16.41
CA GLY A 213 15.29 -2.96 -16.92
C GLY A 213 13.83 -2.72 -17.32
N ARG A 214 12.93 -3.54 -16.78
CA ARG A 214 11.48 -3.40 -16.95
C ARG A 214 10.77 -3.15 -15.62
N ALA A 215 11.44 -2.45 -14.72
CA ALA A 215 10.89 -2.15 -13.41
C ALA A 215 9.62 -1.30 -13.51
N ARG A 216 8.60 -1.72 -12.77
CA ARG A 216 7.35 -0.99 -12.57
C ARG A 216 7.36 -0.38 -11.19
N PHE A 217 6.76 0.80 -11.04
CA PHE A 217 6.46 1.34 -9.73
C PHE A 217 5.22 0.67 -9.13
N ARG A 218 5.29 0.35 -7.84
CA ARG A 218 4.32 -0.40 -7.07
C ARG A 218 4.07 0.27 -5.73
N ILE A 219 2.86 0.11 -5.22
CA ILE A 219 2.45 0.59 -3.92
C ILE A 219 1.63 -0.52 -3.26
N ASN A 220 1.96 -0.88 -2.03
CA ASN A 220 1.21 -1.87 -1.27
C ASN A 220 0.97 -1.45 0.17
N LEU A 221 -0.09 -2.02 0.74
CA LEU A 221 -0.37 -2.02 2.17
C LEU A 221 -0.64 -3.47 2.57
N TRP A 222 0.25 -4.05 3.38
CA TRP A 222 0.32 -5.50 3.59
C TRP A 222 0.69 -5.91 5.01
N LEU A 223 0.52 -7.20 5.32
CA LEU A 223 0.83 -7.75 6.64
C LEU A 223 2.18 -8.46 6.68
N PHE A 224 3.07 -7.98 7.54
CA PHE A 224 4.36 -8.59 7.83
C PHE A 224 4.17 -10.03 8.31
N GLN A 225 4.83 -10.97 7.61
CA GLN A 225 4.70 -12.42 7.84
C GLN A 225 3.25 -12.95 7.79
N GLY A 226 2.32 -12.21 7.17
CA GLY A 226 0.90 -12.57 7.15
C GLY A 226 0.19 -12.50 8.50
N ARG A 227 0.82 -11.87 9.51
CA ARG A 227 0.23 -11.78 10.85
C ARG A 227 -0.89 -10.74 10.86
N PRO A 228 -2.08 -11.07 11.39
CA PRO A 228 -3.18 -10.11 11.46
C PRO A 228 -2.79 -8.93 12.37
N PRO A 229 -3.37 -7.73 12.13
CA PRO A 229 -3.30 -6.64 13.09
C PRO A 229 -3.87 -7.07 14.45
N ALA A 230 -3.41 -6.43 15.52
CA ALA A 230 -4.00 -6.57 16.84
C ALA A 230 -5.43 -5.99 16.83
N GLY A 231 -6.39 -6.83 17.24
CA GLY A 231 -7.81 -6.49 17.16
C GLY A 231 -8.35 -6.56 15.72
N ASP A 232 -9.50 -5.92 15.50
CA ASP A 232 -10.18 -5.88 14.20
C ASP A 232 -10.06 -4.48 13.55
N THR A 233 -8.90 -3.84 13.71
CA THR A 233 -8.61 -2.50 13.19
C THR A 233 -8.20 -2.56 11.72
N ASN A 234 -8.94 -1.85 10.87
CA ASN A 234 -8.57 -1.70 9.46
C ASN A 234 -7.51 -0.61 9.30
N HIS A 235 -6.62 -0.77 8.32
CA HIS A 235 -5.62 0.22 7.96
C HIS A 235 -5.83 0.73 6.55
N HIS A 236 -5.45 1.97 6.33
CA HIS A 236 -5.81 2.72 5.13
C HIS A 236 -4.66 3.65 4.72
N LEU A 237 -4.44 3.72 3.40
CA LEU A 237 -3.46 4.58 2.77
C LEU A 237 -4.08 5.17 1.50
N VAL A 238 -3.96 6.48 1.32
CA VAL A 238 -4.43 7.16 0.12
C VAL A 238 -3.26 7.77 -0.62
N ILE A 239 -3.18 7.50 -1.92
CA ILE A 239 -2.21 8.14 -2.81
C ILE A 239 -2.86 9.41 -3.35
N LYS A 240 -2.39 10.56 -2.89
CA LYS A 240 -2.94 11.89 -3.17
C LYS A 240 -2.40 12.50 -4.45
N SER A 241 -1.16 12.17 -4.81
CA SER A 241 -0.54 12.58 -6.07
C SER A 241 0.52 11.57 -6.50
N PHE A 242 0.76 11.49 -7.80
CA PHE A 242 1.88 10.75 -8.37
C PHE A 242 2.33 11.47 -9.64
N SER A 243 3.65 11.60 -9.79
CA SER A 243 4.28 12.08 -11.01
C SER A 243 5.56 11.29 -11.29
N PHE A 244 5.83 11.10 -12.58
CA PHE A 244 7.03 10.48 -13.07
C PHE A 244 7.61 11.33 -14.20
N VAL A 245 8.88 11.70 -14.08
CA VAL A 245 9.63 12.40 -15.13
C VAL A 245 10.75 11.48 -15.60
N PRO A 246 10.69 10.95 -16.83
CA PRO A 246 11.75 10.11 -17.37
C PRO A 246 13.10 10.83 -17.37
N TRP A 247 14.17 10.09 -17.10
CA TRP A 247 15.52 10.59 -17.31
C TRP A 247 15.84 10.68 -18.81
N GLN A 248 16.56 11.73 -19.22
CA GLN A 248 16.91 12.01 -20.62
C GLN A 248 18.40 11.81 -20.87
#